data_AF-A0A2V1CNS0-F1
#
_entry.id   AF-A0A2V1CNS0-F1
#
_cell.length_a   1.000
_cell.length_b   1.000
_cell.length_c   1.000
_cell.angle_alpha   90.00
_cell.angle_beta   90.00
_cell.angle_gamma   90.00
#
_symmetry.space_group_name_H-M   'P 1'
#
loop_
_entity.id
_entity.type
_entity.pdbx_description
1 polymer ?
#
loop_
_entity_poly.entity_id
_entity_poly.type
_entity_poly.pdbx_seq_one_letter_code
_entity_poly.pdbx_strand_id
1 'polypeptide(L)'
;YLFLPIEITSPPYYYGQEQAFREIRVVCQVLRDTYRISCNRSCGVHVHVGNGVEGFAFEAVQNLLATIWTFEEQIETIHPRHRVENEGMCPSFRRYSELSRRHSSNGTLDVRAGLEDILSQRGKSVHVFADMTEPRTANSHEGGTRLALIISETLVARCQRTVEFRQHKGSLDFGELELWIRFCVQLMMFADSIDRAKLAPFLRDHVEMSVQECPVEFVLGRLGMPWLAYCYPKKIAQDR
;
A
#
# COMPACT_ATOMS: atom_id res chain seq x y z
N TYR A 1 -26.07 -16.74 -15.33
CA TYR A 1 -24.61 -16.92 -15.48
C TYR A 1 -24.04 -17.26 -14.13
N LEU A 2 -23.10 -18.22 -14.05
CA LEU A 2 -22.29 -18.47 -12.87
C LEU A 2 -20.98 -17.67 -13.04
N PHE A 3 -20.63 -16.85 -12.05
CA PHE A 3 -19.33 -16.17 -12.03
C PHE A 3 -18.34 -17.02 -11.23
N LEU A 4 -17.16 -17.27 -11.79
CA LEU A 4 -16.07 -17.97 -11.13
C LEU A 4 -14.95 -16.98 -10.77
N PRO A 5 -14.39 -17.04 -9.56
CA PRO A 5 -13.24 -16.22 -9.20
C PRO A 5 -12.01 -16.70 -9.98
N ILE A 6 -11.20 -15.75 -10.45
CA ILE A 6 -9.92 -16.01 -11.12
C ILE A 6 -8.89 -15.05 -10.54
N GLU A 7 -7.73 -15.59 -10.19
CA GLU A 7 -6.54 -14.80 -9.85
C GLU A 7 -5.57 -14.83 -11.05
N ILE A 8 -5.11 -13.65 -11.47
CA ILE A 8 -4.16 -13.50 -12.57
C ILE A 8 -2.93 -12.81 -12.01
N THR A 9 -1.79 -13.50 -12.10
CA THR A 9 -0.50 -13.02 -11.60
C THR A 9 0.44 -12.79 -12.76
N SER A 10 1.08 -11.63 -12.79
CA SER A 10 2.16 -11.36 -13.75
C SER A 10 3.45 -12.05 -13.32
N PRO A 11 4.40 -12.30 -14.25
CA PRO A 11 5.77 -12.55 -13.84
C PRO A 11 6.35 -11.32 -13.11
N PRO A 12 7.44 -11.49 -12.34
CA PRO A 12 8.16 -10.36 -11.76
C PRO A 12 8.84 -9.54 -12.86
N TYR A 13 8.72 -8.21 -12.77
CA TYR A 13 9.40 -7.28 -13.68
C TYR A 13 10.39 -6.40 -12.92
N TYR A 14 11.48 -6.03 -13.59
CA TYR A 14 12.33 -4.94 -13.11
C TYR A 14 11.64 -3.60 -13.36
N TYR A 15 11.62 -2.75 -12.33
CA TYR A 15 11.05 -1.41 -12.46
C TYR A 15 11.85 -0.55 -13.45
N GLY A 16 11.15 0.36 -14.13
CA GLY A 16 11.73 1.25 -15.15
C GLY A 16 11.79 0.64 -16.55
N GLN A 17 11.40 -0.63 -16.71
CA GLN A 17 11.24 -1.23 -18.04
C GLN A 17 9.86 -0.91 -18.62
N GLU A 18 9.84 -0.08 -19.66
CA GLU A 18 8.63 0.20 -20.46
C GLU A 18 7.92 -1.06 -20.95
N GLN A 19 8.67 -2.15 -21.14
CA GLN A 19 8.15 -3.44 -21.55
C GLN A 19 7.14 -4.02 -20.55
N ALA A 20 7.36 -3.86 -19.24
CA ALA A 20 6.45 -4.37 -18.21
C ALA A 20 5.06 -3.74 -18.32
N PHE A 21 5.01 -2.42 -18.49
CA PHE A 21 3.76 -1.69 -18.68
C PHE A 21 3.06 -2.05 -20.00
N ARG A 22 3.82 -2.30 -21.07
CA ARG A 22 3.26 -2.78 -22.34
C ARG A 22 2.60 -4.15 -22.18
N GLU A 23 3.23 -5.08 -21.49
CA GLU A 23 2.70 -6.43 -21.26
C GLU A 23 1.43 -6.40 -20.40
N ILE A 24 1.43 -5.61 -19.32
CA ILE A 24 0.22 -5.40 -18.50
C ILE A 24 -0.91 -4.82 -19.35
N ARG A 25 -0.63 -3.83 -20.21
CA ARG A 25 -1.62 -3.24 -21.11
C ARG A 25 -2.22 -4.26 -22.06
N VAL A 26 -1.39 -5.11 -22.66
CA VAL A 26 -1.82 -6.19 -23.56
C VAL A 26 -2.72 -7.19 -22.82
N VAL A 27 -2.34 -7.62 -21.62
CA VAL A 27 -3.17 -8.53 -20.81
C VAL A 27 -4.52 -7.90 -20.50
N CYS A 28 -4.56 -6.64 -20.05
CA CYS A 28 -5.83 -5.94 -19.79
C CYS A 28 -6.71 -5.83 -21.04
N GLN A 29 -6.12 -5.60 -22.21
CA GLN A 29 -6.85 -5.57 -23.49
C GLN A 29 -7.42 -6.95 -23.84
N VAL A 30 -6.61 -8.01 -23.82
CA VAL A 30 -7.05 -9.38 -24.11
C VAL A 30 -8.19 -9.80 -23.17
N LEU A 31 -8.05 -9.53 -21.87
CA LEU A 31 -9.08 -9.84 -20.88
C LEU A 31 -10.40 -9.12 -21.17
N ARG A 32 -10.34 -7.83 -21.51
CA ARG A 32 -11.53 -7.02 -21.81
C ARG A 32 -12.20 -7.42 -23.13
N ASP A 33 -11.40 -7.70 -24.15
CA ASP A 33 -11.87 -7.81 -25.53
C ASP A 33 -12.24 -9.25 -25.91
N THR A 34 -11.70 -10.25 -25.19
CA THR A 34 -11.88 -11.68 -25.52
C THR A 34 -12.83 -12.41 -24.56
N TYR A 35 -12.94 -11.97 -23.31
CA TYR A 35 -13.63 -12.71 -22.26
C TYR A 35 -14.75 -11.90 -21.60
N ARG A 36 -15.76 -12.59 -21.09
CA ARG A 36 -16.80 -11.99 -20.26
C ARG A 36 -16.31 -11.86 -18.82
N ILE A 37 -15.52 -10.82 -18.56
CA ILE A 37 -14.94 -10.54 -17.24
C ILE A 37 -15.73 -9.44 -16.52
N SER A 38 -15.82 -9.55 -15.19
CA SER A 38 -16.38 -8.52 -14.32
C SER A 38 -15.43 -8.26 -13.15
N CYS A 39 -14.98 -7.01 -13.01
CA CYS A 39 -14.29 -6.54 -11.82
C CYS A 39 -15.33 -5.94 -10.86
N ASN A 40 -15.91 -6.77 -10.00
CA ASN A 40 -16.90 -6.33 -9.02
C ASN A 40 -16.22 -5.89 -7.70
N ARG A 41 -17.00 -5.59 -6.66
CA ARG A 41 -16.49 -5.07 -5.37
C ARG A 41 -15.63 -6.06 -4.59
N SER A 42 -15.69 -7.37 -4.88
CA SER A 42 -14.80 -8.36 -4.26
C SER A 42 -13.45 -8.47 -4.96
N CYS A 43 -13.30 -7.90 -6.16
CA CYS A 43 -12.03 -7.90 -6.89
C CYS A 43 -11.06 -6.83 -6.32
N GLY A 44 -9.77 -7.16 -6.32
CA GLY A 44 -8.68 -6.27 -5.91
C GLY A 44 -7.53 -6.30 -6.91
N VAL A 45 -6.65 -5.31 -6.85
CA VAL A 45 -5.35 -5.31 -7.53
C VAL A 45 -4.28 -5.30 -6.46
N HIS A 46 -3.41 -6.31 -6.47
CA HIS A 46 -2.30 -6.41 -5.55
C HIS A 46 -0.99 -6.10 -6.30
N VAL A 47 -0.16 -5.24 -5.71
CA VAL A 47 1.18 -4.94 -6.25
C VAL A 47 2.20 -5.45 -5.26
N HIS A 48 3.03 -6.40 -5.71
CA HIS A 48 4.15 -6.93 -4.94
C HIS A 48 5.42 -6.19 -5.36
N VAL A 49 6.03 -5.48 -4.43
CA VAL A 49 7.30 -4.78 -4.65
C VAL A 49 8.38 -5.53 -3.89
N GLY A 50 9.46 -5.91 -4.57
CA GLY A 50 10.61 -6.60 -3.98
C GLY A 50 11.93 -6.04 -4.50
N ASN A 51 13.01 -6.29 -3.77
CA ASN A 51 14.36 -5.91 -4.15
C ASN A 51 15.17 -7.16 -4.55
N GLY A 52 14.81 -7.73 -5.71
CA GLY A 52 15.42 -8.97 -6.20
C GLY A 52 15.35 -10.10 -5.17
N VAL A 53 16.51 -10.70 -4.86
CA VAL A 53 16.65 -11.78 -3.86
C VAL A 53 17.01 -11.27 -2.46
N GLU A 54 17.41 -9.99 -2.34
CA GLU A 54 17.92 -9.42 -1.10
C GLU A 54 16.78 -9.12 -0.11
N GLY A 55 15.63 -8.67 -0.63
CA GLY A 55 14.57 -8.09 0.20
C GLY A 55 14.92 -6.67 0.67
N PHE A 56 14.17 -6.15 1.63
CA PHE A 56 14.35 -4.78 2.12
C PHE A 56 15.07 -4.75 3.47
N ALA A 57 15.89 -3.72 3.66
CA ALA A 57 16.49 -3.41 4.94
C ALA A 57 15.42 -3.05 5.98
N PHE A 58 15.75 -3.25 7.26
CA PHE A 58 14.88 -2.90 8.38
C PHE A 58 14.42 -1.44 8.31
N GLU A 59 15.36 -0.54 8.05
CA GLU A 59 15.13 0.90 7.98
C GLU A 59 14.20 1.27 6.82
N ALA A 60 14.32 0.60 5.66
CA ALA A 60 13.46 0.84 4.51
C ALA A 60 12.00 0.46 4.83
N VAL A 61 11.78 -0.70 5.46
CA VAL A 61 10.44 -1.12 5.89
C VAL A 61 9.91 -0.21 7.00
N GLN A 62 10.76 0.22 7.93
CA GLN A 62 10.40 1.14 8.99
C GLN A 62 9.95 2.51 8.45
N ASN A 63 10.70 3.06 7.49
CA ASN A 63 10.38 4.31 6.83
C ASN A 63 9.07 4.20 6.05
N LEU A 64 8.85 3.08 5.36
CA LEU A 64 7.60 2.79 4.64
C LEU A 64 6.41 2.78 5.61
N LEU A 65 6.50 2.02 6.69
CA LEU A 65 5.43 1.92 7.68
C LEU A 65 5.18 3.24 8.38
N ALA A 66 6.21 4.01 8.72
CA ALA A 66 6.02 5.33 9.32
C ALA A 66 5.34 6.30 8.33
N THR A 67 5.66 6.20 7.04
CA THR A 67 5.06 7.04 5.99
C THR A 67 3.60 6.68 5.75
N ILE A 68 3.28 5.40 5.56
CA ILE A 68 1.88 4.92 5.44
C ILE A 68 1.13 5.22 6.73
N TRP A 69 1.79 4.94 7.86
CA TRP A 69 1.65 5.55 9.18
C TRP A 69 0.87 6.85 9.13
N THR A 70 1.66 7.88 8.82
CA THR A 70 1.33 9.29 8.78
C THR A 70 0.28 9.66 7.73
N PHE A 71 0.29 9.02 6.56
CA PHE A 71 -0.46 9.50 5.39
C PHE A 71 -1.55 8.56 4.87
N GLU A 72 -1.94 7.52 5.62
CA GLU A 72 -2.90 6.52 5.11
C GLU A 72 -4.23 7.19 4.72
N GLU A 73 -4.74 8.15 5.50
CA GLU A 73 -5.99 8.85 5.18
C GLU A 73 -5.91 9.65 3.87
N GLN A 74 -4.76 10.27 3.60
CA GLN A 74 -4.50 10.99 2.35
C GLN A 74 -4.41 10.00 1.18
N ILE A 75 -3.69 8.89 1.36
CA ILE A 75 -3.55 7.84 0.34
C ILE A 75 -4.90 7.19 0.04
N GLU A 76 -5.75 7.00 1.06
CA GLU A 76 -7.10 6.45 0.94
C GLU A 76 -7.98 7.23 -0.04
N THR A 77 -7.74 8.53 -0.23
CA THR A 77 -8.49 9.36 -1.19
C THR A 77 -8.33 8.92 -2.64
N ILE A 78 -7.27 8.16 -2.96
CA ILE A 78 -7.03 7.56 -4.28
C ILE A 78 -8.02 6.42 -4.56
N HIS A 79 -8.58 5.81 -3.51
CA HIS A 79 -9.37 4.60 -3.61
C HIS A 79 -10.88 4.89 -3.51
N PRO A 80 -11.73 4.09 -4.20
CA PRO A 80 -13.17 4.26 -4.09
C PRO A 80 -13.65 3.90 -2.68
N ARG A 81 -14.73 4.56 -2.25
CA ARG A 81 -15.34 4.41 -0.91
C ARG A 81 -15.50 2.97 -0.44
N HIS A 82 -15.93 2.07 -1.33
CA HIS A 82 -16.13 0.65 -0.98
C HIS A 82 -14.83 -0.13 -0.67
N ARG A 83 -13.65 0.39 -1.04
CA ARG A 83 -12.36 -0.15 -0.59
C ARG A 83 -11.93 0.48 0.73
N VAL A 84 -12.20 1.78 0.90
CA VAL A 84 -11.86 2.54 2.12
C VAL A 84 -12.68 2.08 3.34
N GLU A 85 -13.93 1.66 3.14
CA GLU A 85 -14.82 1.17 4.20
C GLU A 85 -14.76 -0.36 4.38
N ASN A 86 -13.90 -1.07 3.63
CA ASN A 86 -13.82 -2.52 3.71
C ASN A 86 -12.90 -2.97 4.85
N GLU A 87 -13.50 -3.32 5.98
CA GLU A 87 -12.79 -3.78 7.18
C GLU A 87 -12.44 -5.28 7.15
N GLY A 88 -13.01 -6.07 6.22
CA GLY A 88 -12.85 -7.52 6.19
C GLY A 88 -11.73 -8.00 5.26
N MET A 89 -11.63 -7.42 4.07
CA MET A 89 -10.72 -7.88 3.00
C MET A 89 -9.50 -6.98 2.81
N CYS A 90 -9.59 -5.72 3.21
CA CYS A 90 -8.48 -4.77 3.15
C CYS A 90 -8.64 -3.67 4.24
N PRO A 91 -8.58 -4.04 5.54
CA PRO A 91 -8.63 -3.09 6.63
C PRO A 91 -7.44 -2.13 6.62
N SER A 92 -7.70 -0.89 7.03
CA SER A 92 -6.70 0.17 7.20
C SER A 92 -5.65 -0.20 8.24
N PHE A 93 -4.38 0.07 7.91
CA PHE A 93 -3.25 -0.13 8.82
C PHE A 93 -3.34 0.80 10.03
N ARG A 94 -3.67 2.07 9.83
CA ARG A 94 -3.84 3.09 10.87
C ARG A 94 -4.99 2.79 11.81
N ARG A 95 -6.09 2.20 11.33
CA ARG A 95 -7.33 2.02 12.12
C ARG A 95 -7.51 0.63 12.72
N TYR A 96 -7.01 -0.41 12.07
CA TYR A 96 -7.38 -1.80 12.42
C TYR A 96 -6.17 -2.72 12.59
N SER A 97 -4.98 -2.17 12.85
CA SER A 97 -3.80 -3.00 13.10
C SER A 97 -3.58 -3.24 14.58
N GLU A 98 -2.70 -4.21 14.87
CA GLU A 98 -2.17 -4.44 16.20
C GLU A 98 -1.51 -3.17 16.78
N LEU A 99 -0.85 -2.35 15.94
CA LEU A 99 -0.32 -1.06 16.36
C LEU A 99 -1.43 -0.10 16.82
N SER A 100 -2.53 0.00 16.06
CA SER A 100 -3.70 0.78 16.46
C SER A 100 -4.27 0.31 17.80
N ARG A 101 -4.35 -1.01 18.00
CA ARG A 101 -4.85 -1.61 19.25
C ARG A 101 -3.98 -1.23 20.45
N ARG A 102 -2.65 -1.24 20.31
CA ARG A 102 -1.70 -0.90 21.39
C ARG A 102 -1.82 0.55 21.84
N HIS A 103 -2.12 1.46 20.92
CA HIS A 103 -2.19 2.91 21.16
C HIS A 103 -3.62 3.44 21.20
N SER A 104 -4.61 2.56 21.35
CA SER A 104 -6.01 2.95 21.54
C SER A 104 -6.40 2.87 23.02
N SER A 105 -7.00 3.93 23.54
CA SER A 105 -7.57 3.97 24.89
C SER A 105 -8.99 4.52 24.83
N ASN A 106 -9.94 3.82 25.46
CA ASN A 106 -11.37 4.18 25.45
C ASN A 106 -11.93 4.48 24.05
N GLY A 107 -11.50 3.72 23.04
CA GLY A 107 -11.93 3.90 21.64
C GLY A 107 -11.30 5.07 20.90
N THR A 108 -10.35 5.79 21.51
CA THR A 108 -9.60 6.88 20.87
C THR A 108 -8.17 6.42 20.59
N LEU A 109 -7.74 6.56 19.33
CA LEU A 109 -6.38 6.23 18.89
C LEU A 109 -5.43 7.42 19.11
N ASP A 110 -4.32 7.18 19.80
CA ASP A 110 -3.18 8.10 19.82
C ASP A 110 -2.28 7.84 18.60
N VAL A 111 -2.56 8.56 17.52
CA VAL A 111 -1.87 8.39 16.23
C VAL A 111 -0.40 8.76 16.36
N ARG A 112 -0.07 9.77 17.18
CA ARG A 112 1.30 10.24 17.40
C ARG A 112 2.11 9.21 18.17
N ALA A 113 1.55 8.61 19.23
CA ALA A 113 2.19 7.52 19.95
C ALA A 113 2.46 6.31 19.05
N GLY A 114 1.53 5.96 18.16
CA GLY A 114 1.74 4.91 17.17
C GLY A 114 2.89 5.22 16.20
N LEU A 115 3.03 6.47 15.73
CA LEU A 115 4.16 6.88 14.92
C LEU A 115 5.49 6.78 15.69
N GLU A 116 5.53 7.26 16.94
CA GLU A 116 6.73 7.17 17.76
C GLU A 116 7.10 5.71 18.08
N ASP A 117 6.13 4.82 18.25
CA ASP A 117 6.39 3.39 18.42
C ASP A 117 7.12 2.82 17.20
N ILE A 118 6.60 3.05 15.98
CA ILE A 118 7.29 2.66 14.73
C ILE A 118 8.69 3.26 14.70
N LEU A 119 8.84 4.56 14.96
CA LEU A 119 10.13 5.26 14.90
C LEU A 119 11.10 4.90 16.04
N SER A 120 10.62 4.31 17.12
CA SER A 120 11.45 3.87 18.25
C SER A 120 12.03 2.48 18.02
N GLN A 121 11.43 1.67 17.14
CA GLN A 121 11.92 0.31 16.88
C GLN A 121 13.39 0.32 16.46
N ARG A 122 14.16 -0.57 17.06
CA ARG A 122 15.57 -0.83 16.76
C ARG A 122 15.70 -2.33 16.57
N GLY A 123 16.27 -2.76 15.46
CA GLY A 123 16.41 -4.18 15.20
C GLY A 123 17.01 -4.45 13.83
N LYS A 124 17.24 -5.74 13.56
CA LYS A 124 17.62 -6.25 12.24
C LYS A 124 16.52 -7.09 11.59
N SER A 125 15.51 -7.52 12.36
CA SER A 125 14.41 -8.33 11.83
C SER A 125 13.20 -7.46 11.57
N VAL A 126 12.66 -7.60 10.36
CA VAL A 126 11.43 -6.97 9.93
C VAL A 126 10.18 -7.65 10.51
N HIS A 127 10.31 -8.78 11.22
CA HIS A 127 9.16 -9.46 11.85
C HIS A 127 8.39 -8.59 12.84
N VAL A 128 9.07 -7.72 13.58
CA VAL A 128 8.41 -6.76 14.47
C VAL A 128 7.40 -5.88 13.73
N PHE A 129 7.67 -5.57 12.47
CA PHE A 129 6.79 -4.80 11.61
C PHE A 129 5.62 -5.62 11.10
N ALA A 130 5.83 -6.91 10.80
CA ALA A 130 4.74 -7.83 10.45
C ALA A 130 3.70 -7.88 11.59
N ASP A 131 4.16 -8.06 12.83
CA ASP A 131 3.31 -8.09 14.03
C ASP A 131 2.53 -6.78 14.21
N MET A 132 3.19 -5.63 14.01
CA MET A 132 2.55 -4.31 14.10
C MET A 132 1.46 -4.13 13.04
N THR A 133 1.66 -4.67 11.85
CA THR A 133 0.70 -4.58 10.73
C THR A 133 -0.42 -5.61 10.80
N GLU A 134 -0.38 -6.59 11.71
CA GLU A 134 -1.42 -7.62 11.77
C GLU A 134 -2.83 -7.01 11.93
N PRO A 135 -3.82 -7.43 11.12
CA PRO A 135 -5.17 -6.94 11.23
C PRO A 135 -5.84 -7.48 12.50
N ARG A 136 -6.43 -6.58 13.30
CA ARG A 136 -7.22 -6.90 14.49
C ARG A 136 -8.66 -6.44 14.28
N THR A 137 -9.39 -7.14 13.42
CA THR A 137 -10.83 -6.94 13.21
C THR A 137 -11.62 -8.10 13.81
N ALA A 138 -12.85 -7.86 14.25
CA ALA A 138 -13.73 -8.91 14.79
C ALA A 138 -14.02 -10.03 13.77
N ASN A 139 -13.81 -9.76 12.47
CA ASN A 139 -14.06 -10.66 11.34
C ASN A 139 -12.76 -11.03 10.58
N SER A 140 -11.60 -10.99 11.24
CA SER A 140 -10.24 -10.99 10.64
C SER A 140 -9.79 -12.26 9.90
N HIS A 141 -10.72 -13.12 9.45
CA HIS A 141 -10.38 -14.46 8.95
C HIS A 141 -10.24 -14.59 7.42
N GLU A 142 -10.51 -13.56 6.60
CA GLU A 142 -10.66 -13.80 5.14
C GLU A 142 -9.85 -12.93 4.15
N GLY A 143 -8.99 -11.96 4.54
CA GLY A 143 -8.30 -11.14 3.50
C GLY A 143 -6.94 -10.48 3.79
N GLY A 144 -6.40 -10.53 5.01
CA GLY A 144 -5.19 -9.76 5.37
C GLY A 144 -5.41 -8.24 5.35
N THR A 145 -4.36 -7.43 5.61
CA THR A 145 -4.41 -5.95 5.66
C THR A 145 -4.24 -5.26 4.30
N ARG A 146 -4.53 -3.94 4.24
CA ARG A 146 -4.18 -3.07 3.09
C ARG A 146 -2.72 -3.11 2.67
N LEU A 147 -1.86 -3.32 3.64
CA LEU A 147 -0.44 -3.53 3.46
C LEU A 147 -0.11 -4.86 4.09
N ALA A 148 0.24 -5.84 3.27
CA ALA A 148 0.75 -7.11 3.75
C ALA A 148 2.28 -7.10 3.58
N LEU A 149 2.99 -7.22 4.70
CA LEU A 149 4.43 -7.47 4.67
C LEU A 149 4.64 -8.98 4.47
N ILE A 150 4.88 -9.40 3.23
CA ILE A 150 5.25 -10.80 2.95
C ILE A 150 6.73 -10.95 3.29
N ILE A 151 6.98 -11.24 4.56
CA ILE A 151 8.30 -11.46 5.13
C ILE A 151 8.48 -12.96 5.33
N SER A 152 9.51 -13.55 4.71
CA SER A 152 9.95 -14.91 4.99
C SER A 152 11.42 -14.93 5.35
N GLU A 153 11.74 -15.40 6.55
CA GLU A 153 13.12 -15.61 7.03
C GLU A 153 13.63 -17.05 6.80
N THR A 154 12.81 -17.96 6.27
CA THR A 154 13.23 -19.35 6.02
C THR A 154 13.86 -19.51 4.63
N LEU A 155 15.16 -19.82 4.61
CA LEU A 155 15.96 -20.17 3.42
C LEU A 155 15.42 -21.37 2.60
N VAL A 156 14.38 -22.05 3.08
CA VAL A 156 13.90 -23.34 2.56
C VAL A 156 12.70 -23.19 1.62
N ALA A 157 12.04 -22.04 1.60
CA ALA A 157 10.98 -21.78 0.64
C ALA A 157 11.40 -20.65 -0.30
N ARG A 158 11.04 -20.78 -1.58
CA ARG A 158 11.11 -19.73 -2.61
C ARG A 158 10.12 -18.57 -2.29
N CYS A 159 10.08 -18.13 -1.05
CA CYS A 159 9.12 -17.15 -0.56
C CYS A 159 9.56 -15.75 -1.01
N GLN A 160 8.62 -15.06 -1.65
CA GLN A 160 8.76 -13.66 -2.05
C GLN A 160 9.09 -12.82 -0.81
N ARG A 161 10.16 -12.02 -0.88
CA ARG A 161 10.49 -10.98 0.11
C ARG A 161 9.96 -9.66 -0.39
N THR A 162 8.64 -9.52 -0.35
CA THR A 162 7.94 -8.40 -0.97
C THR A 162 7.07 -7.66 0.01
N VAL A 163 6.93 -6.36 -0.21
CA VAL A 163 5.82 -5.59 0.33
C VAL A 163 4.66 -5.73 -0.65
N GLU A 164 3.51 -6.19 -0.17
CA GLU A 164 2.30 -6.32 -0.96
C GLU A 164 1.30 -5.21 -0.60
N PHE A 165 0.93 -4.44 -1.62
CA PHE A 165 -0.07 -3.37 -1.54
C PHE A 165 -1.40 -3.89 -2.04
N ARG A 166 -2.41 -3.93 -1.16
CA ARG A 166 -3.74 -4.51 -1.41
C ARG A 166 -4.87 -3.47 -1.47
N GLN A 167 -4.57 -2.16 -1.45
CA GLN A 167 -5.60 -1.13 -1.32
C GLN A 167 -6.52 -1.00 -2.55
N HIS A 168 -5.99 -1.19 -3.75
CA HIS A 168 -6.67 -0.81 -5.00
C HIS A 168 -7.82 -1.75 -5.37
N LYS A 169 -8.90 -1.19 -5.92
CA LYS A 169 -10.03 -1.97 -6.48
C LYS A 169 -9.55 -2.84 -7.65
N GLY A 170 -10.26 -3.93 -7.93
CA GLY A 170 -10.14 -4.63 -9.20
C GLY A 170 -10.35 -3.68 -10.36
N SER A 171 -9.43 -3.66 -11.33
CA SER A 171 -9.55 -2.84 -12.53
C SER A 171 -8.88 -3.54 -13.71
N LEU A 172 -9.43 -3.32 -14.90
CA LEU A 172 -8.78 -3.60 -16.17
C LEU A 172 -8.42 -2.30 -16.91
N ASP A 173 -8.64 -1.13 -16.32
CA ASP A 173 -8.21 0.14 -16.89
C ASP A 173 -6.70 0.29 -16.72
N PHE A 174 -5.96 0.21 -17.82
CA PHE A 174 -4.50 0.26 -17.78
C PHE A 174 -3.98 1.59 -17.21
N GLY A 175 -4.66 2.72 -17.44
CA GLY A 175 -4.25 4.01 -16.89
C GLY A 175 -4.36 4.05 -15.37
N GLU A 176 -5.45 3.49 -14.81
CA GLU A 176 -5.58 3.33 -13.36
C GLU A 176 -4.49 2.42 -12.78
N LEU A 177 -4.24 1.28 -13.42
CA LEU A 177 -3.25 0.31 -12.99
C LEU A 177 -1.83 0.89 -13.04
N GLU A 178 -1.50 1.62 -14.10
CA GLU A 178 -0.19 2.27 -14.25
C GLU A 178 0.07 3.26 -13.12
N LEU A 179 -0.91 4.13 -12.80
CA LEU A 179 -0.79 5.07 -11.68
C LEU A 179 -0.55 4.33 -10.36
N TRP A 180 -1.32 3.28 -10.08
CA TRP A 180 -1.19 2.52 -8.84
C TRP A 180 0.14 1.77 -8.73
N ILE A 181 0.59 1.11 -9.80
CA ILE A 181 1.88 0.42 -9.83
C ILE A 181 3.02 1.41 -9.62
N ARG A 182 2.98 2.56 -10.31
CA ARG A 182 4.00 3.61 -10.13
C ARG A 182 4.02 4.14 -8.70
N PHE A 183 2.86 4.36 -8.08
CA PHE A 183 2.76 4.77 -6.68
C PHE A 183 3.43 3.75 -5.74
N CYS A 184 3.06 2.47 -5.84
CA CYS A 184 3.59 1.43 -4.96
C CYS A 184 5.12 1.32 -5.04
N VAL A 185 5.65 1.32 -6.26
CA VAL A 185 7.11 1.20 -6.46
C VAL A 185 7.85 2.46 -6.03
N GLN A 186 7.35 3.66 -6.40
CA GLN A 186 7.99 4.92 -6.00
C GLN A 186 7.93 5.15 -4.48
N LEU A 187 6.87 4.70 -3.81
CA LEU A 187 6.77 4.78 -2.36
C LEU A 187 7.86 3.94 -1.68
N MET A 188 8.10 2.73 -2.20
CA MET A 188 9.17 1.88 -1.69
C MET A 188 10.55 2.47 -2.01
N MET A 189 10.77 3.00 -3.22
CA MET A 189 12.02 3.69 -3.57
C MET A 189 12.29 4.91 -2.67
N PHE A 190 11.25 5.68 -2.34
CA PHE A 190 11.34 6.78 -1.39
C PHE A 190 11.76 6.26 0.00
N ALA A 191 11.05 5.26 0.52
CA ALA A 191 11.31 4.72 1.85
C ALA A 191 12.71 4.10 1.98
N ASP A 192 13.23 3.49 0.92
CA ASP A 192 14.57 2.89 0.86
C ASP A 192 15.70 3.94 0.76
N SER A 193 15.44 5.09 0.13
CA SER A 193 16.46 6.12 -0.11
C SER A 193 16.45 7.29 0.87
N ILE A 194 15.36 7.50 1.60
CA ILE A 194 15.21 8.67 2.48
C ILE A 194 16.04 8.54 3.76
N ASP A 195 16.77 9.61 4.08
CA ASP A 195 17.45 9.75 5.37
C ASP A 195 16.43 9.91 6.49
N ARG A 196 16.47 8.97 7.45
CA ARG A 196 15.61 8.96 8.62
C ARG A 196 15.65 10.24 9.43
N ALA A 197 16.82 10.89 9.52
CA ALA A 197 16.97 12.16 10.25
C ALA A 197 16.14 13.29 9.62
N LYS A 198 15.84 13.19 8.32
CA LYS A 198 14.94 14.12 7.60
C LYS A 198 13.49 13.65 7.64
N LEU A 199 13.26 12.34 7.51
CA LEU A 199 11.91 11.78 7.49
C LEU A 199 11.19 11.98 8.83
N ALA A 200 11.82 11.64 9.95
CA ALA A 200 11.13 11.59 11.24
C ALA A 200 10.54 12.95 11.68
N PRO A 201 11.25 14.09 11.61
CA PRO A 201 10.64 15.40 11.88
C PRO A 201 9.47 15.71 10.94
N PHE A 202 9.63 15.45 9.64
CA PHE A 202 8.57 15.67 8.66
C PHE A 202 7.31 14.86 9.00
N LEU A 203 7.44 13.58 9.34
CA LEU A 203 6.28 12.76 9.71
C LEU A 203 5.59 13.26 10.99
N ARG A 204 6.36 13.71 12.00
CA ARG A 204 5.80 14.26 13.25
C ARG A 204 5.01 15.54 13.04
N ASP A 205 5.43 16.37 12.11
CA ASP A 205 4.74 17.63 11.79
C ASP A 205 3.41 17.38 11.06
N HIS A 206 3.22 16.20 10.43
CA HIS A 206 2.07 15.93 9.57
C HIS A 206 1.13 14.81 10.06
N VAL A 207 1.50 14.04 11.08
CA VAL A 207 0.78 12.80 11.50
C VAL A 207 -0.69 12.98 11.88
N GLU A 208 -1.05 14.17 12.35
CA GLU A 208 -2.40 14.56 12.78
C GLU A 208 -3.09 15.52 11.81
N MET A 209 -2.45 15.86 10.69
CA MET A 209 -3.06 16.74 9.69
C MET A 209 -4.19 16.01 8.96
N SER A 210 -5.31 16.71 8.80
CA SER A 210 -6.44 16.23 8.01
C SER A 210 -6.12 16.19 6.51
N VAL A 211 -6.96 15.48 5.75
CA VAL A 211 -6.90 15.47 4.27
C VAL A 211 -7.05 16.88 3.67
N GLN A 212 -7.77 17.79 4.34
CA GLN A 212 -7.95 19.17 3.88
C GLN A 212 -6.68 20.01 4.08
N GLU A 213 -5.97 19.81 5.19
CA GLU A 213 -4.73 20.53 5.50
C GLU A 213 -3.53 19.97 4.73
N CYS A 214 -3.54 18.66 4.48
CA CYS A 214 -2.49 17.93 3.78
C CYS A 214 -3.11 17.02 2.72
N PRO A 215 -3.46 17.54 1.53
CA PRO A 215 -4.09 16.73 0.49
C PRO A 215 -3.07 15.80 -0.19
N VAL A 216 -3.57 14.78 -0.90
CA VAL A 216 -2.72 13.70 -1.45
C VAL A 216 -1.67 14.22 -2.45
N GLU A 217 -1.98 15.25 -3.23
CA GLU A 217 -1.01 15.89 -4.13
C GLU A 217 0.15 16.53 -3.40
N PHE A 218 -0.10 17.12 -2.24
CA PHE A 218 0.96 17.67 -1.40
C PHE A 218 1.84 16.53 -0.90
N VAL A 219 1.24 15.47 -0.35
CA VAL A 219 1.96 14.28 0.12
C VAL A 219 2.84 13.72 -1.00
N LEU A 220 2.25 13.42 -2.16
CA LEU A 220 2.98 12.87 -3.31
C LEU A 220 4.12 13.78 -3.78
N GLY A 221 3.91 15.09 -3.78
CA GLY A 221 4.97 16.07 -4.07
C GLY A 221 6.13 15.98 -3.08
N ARG A 222 5.84 15.84 -1.78
CA ARG A 222 6.85 15.71 -0.71
C ARG A 222 7.57 14.37 -0.71
N LEU A 223 6.92 13.31 -1.18
CA LEU A 223 7.52 11.98 -1.36
C LEU A 223 8.32 11.85 -2.67
N GLY A 224 8.49 12.93 -3.45
CA GLY A 224 9.27 12.92 -4.69
C GLY A 224 8.54 12.30 -5.88
N MET A 225 7.20 12.33 -5.89
CA MET A 225 6.36 11.77 -6.94
C MET A 225 5.58 12.86 -7.70
N PRO A 226 6.25 13.85 -8.33
CA PRO A 226 5.58 15.03 -8.89
C PRO A 226 4.59 14.71 -10.00
N TRP A 227 4.86 13.67 -10.80
CA TRP A 227 3.94 13.24 -11.85
C TRP A 227 2.65 12.63 -11.28
N LEU A 228 2.75 11.81 -10.21
CA LEU A 228 1.58 11.28 -9.53
C LEU A 228 0.80 12.39 -8.80
N ALA A 229 1.50 13.36 -8.21
CA ALA A 229 0.90 14.55 -7.61
C ALA A 229 0.09 15.37 -8.63
N TYR A 230 0.48 15.36 -9.90
CA TYR A 230 -0.27 15.99 -10.98
C TYR A 230 -1.47 15.14 -11.45
N CYS A 231 -1.31 13.82 -11.54
CA CYS A 231 -2.32 12.92 -12.09
C CYS A 231 -3.47 12.63 -11.13
N TYR A 232 -3.20 12.36 -9.86
CA TYR A 232 -4.22 11.89 -8.92
C TYR A 232 -5.33 12.90 -8.62
N PRO A 233 -5.08 14.22 -8.44
CA PRO A 233 -6.16 15.18 -8.23
C PRO A 233 -7.20 15.18 -9.35
N LYS A 234 -6.73 15.07 -10.60
CA LYS A 234 -7.61 14.99 -11.78
C LYS A 234 -8.43 13.71 -11.77
N LYS A 235 -7.79 12.58 -11.46
CA LYS A 235 -8.47 11.29 -11.36
C LYS A 235 -9.53 11.31 -10.25
N ILE A 236 -9.18 11.80 -9.07
CA ILE A 236 -10.10 11.90 -7.93
C ILE A 236 -11.31 12.80 -8.29
N ALA A 237 -11.08 13.89 -9.02
CA ALA A 237 -12.15 14.76 -9.48
C ALA A 237 -13.06 14.12 -10.55
N GLN A 238 -12.57 13.14 -11.31
CA GLN A 238 -13.36 12.39 -12.30
C GLN A 238 -14.18 11.24 -11.66
N ASP A 239 -13.68 10.68 -10.57
CA ASP A 239 -14.28 9.54 -9.88
C ASP A 239 -15.34 9.95 -8.82
N ARG A 240 -15.47 11.25 -8.51
CA ARG A 240 -16.44 11.83 -7.56
C ARG A 240 -17.62 12.48 -8.27
#